data_AF-A0A3C0SLW6-F1
#
_entry.id   AF-A0A3C0SLW6-F1
#
_cell.length_a   1.000
_cell.length_b   1.000
_cell.length_c   1.000
_cell.angle_alpha   90.00
_cell.angle_beta   90.00
_cell.angle_gamma   90.00
#
_symmetry.space_group_name_H-M   'P 1'
#
loop_
_entity.id
_entity.type
_entity.pdbx_description
1 polymer ?
#
loop_
_entity_poly.entity_id
_entity_poly.type
_entity_poly.pdbx_seq_one_letter_code
_entity_poly.pdbx_strand_id
1 'polypeptide(L)'
;MSDESDVQYDDLTEVNSNYYSENYTNFEEWFNLVKNKQDVYPFCKIPYIDWFNMYIETIEELTIESVKDLLRCLLWPFIRKIDTDKFNIMYSIISAENYKYIDDNSKKYIQKIKDNESLNRMQAEFYAWEGLTWVVGLLPNDPYKAIEALKLYLKSEVAILPDDRIIGIEQCIQIILAKFIQFERPVQELLKLKPREFERLINELYKNMGYKTILTKATRDGGKDIIADIDKVDGNERLYIECKLYNKSKLTRRDVGYFVNTILNDKVNRGVIFCTGYVSEKVKDYDRRVQILTYEEINILLNAYLGLNWVDNIKNIVRKK
;
A
#
# COMPACT_ATOMS: atom_id res chain seq x y z
N MET A 1 31.29 14.02 31.58
CA MET A 1 32.09 14.54 30.45
C MET A 1 32.41 13.39 29.53
N SER A 2 31.54 13.20 28.56
CA SER A 2 31.79 12.50 27.31
C SER A 2 30.69 13.00 26.39
N ASP A 3 31.07 13.92 25.51
CA ASP A 3 30.19 14.66 24.61
C ASP A 3 29.42 13.70 23.69
N GLU A 4 28.09 13.76 23.77
CA GLU A 4 27.21 13.36 22.69
C GLU A 4 27.26 14.49 21.64
N SER A 5 27.97 14.25 20.54
CA SER A 5 27.89 15.14 19.39
C SER A 5 26.54 14.93 18.73
N ASP A 6 25.64 15.90 18.92
CA ASP A 6 24.44 16.13 18.13
C ASP A 6 24.81 16.16 16.65
N VAL A 7 24.46 15.11 15.91
CA VAL A 7 24.47 15.14 14.44
C VAL A 7 23.18 15.84 14.01
N GLN A 8 23.26 17.14 13.70
CA GLN A 8 22.19 17.87 13.03
C GLN A 8 21.89 17.19 11.68
N TYR A 9 20.67 16.66 11.55
CA TYR A 9 20.13 16.10 10.30
C TYR A 9 19.68 17.18 9.29
N ASP A 10 19.94 18.46 9.55
CA ASP A 10 19.49 19.59 8.71
C ASP A 10 20.29 19.76 7.40
N ASP A 11 21.46 19.13 7.27
CA ASP A 11 22.43 19.44 6.19
C ASP A 11 22.32 18.54 4.94
N LEU A 12 21.41 17.56 4.92
CA LEU A 12 21.23 16.65 3.77
C LEU A 12 20.28 17.19 2.69
N THR A 13 19.52 18.24 3.00
CA THR A 13 18.57 18.86 2.05
C THR A 13 19.24 19.88 1.13
N GLU A 14 20.22 20.64 1.61
CA GLU A 14 20.96 21.63 0.79
C GLU A 14 21.88 20.97 -0.25
N VAL A 15 22.53 19.85 0.10
CA VAL A 15 23.56 19.20 -0.75
C VAL A 15 23.01 18.63 -2.05
N ASN A 16 21.71 18.30 -2.12
CA ASN A 16 21.06 17.76 -3.32
C ASN A 16 20.42 18.81 -4.25
N SER A 17 20.27 20.07 -3.79
CA SER A 17 19.57 21.12 -4.55
C SER A 17 20.30 21.54 -5.83
N ASN A 18 21.64 21.43 -5.85
CA ASN A 18 22.49 21.79 -7.00
C ASN A 18 22.34 20.87 -8.22
N TYR A 19 21.63 19.74 -8.10
CA TYR A 19 21.37 18.82 -9.21
C TYR A 19 19.97 18.98 -9.82
N TYR A 20 19.13 19.82 -9.22
CA TYR A 20 17.76 20.03 -9.67
C TYR A 20 17.73 20.98 -10.86
N SER A 21 16.73 20.85 -11.71
CA SER A 21 16.55 21.77 -12.84
C SER A 21 16.09 23.14 -12.34
N GLU A 22 16.64 24.21 -12.92
CA GLU A 22 16.29 25.60 -12.60
C GLU A 22 15.02 26.09 -13.34
N ASN A 23 14.38 25.23 -14.13
CA ASN A 23 13.24 25.58 -15.00
C ASN A 23 11.86 25.49 -14.30
N TYR A 24 11.84 25.33 -12.97
CA TYR A 24 10.62 25.39 -12.16
C TYR A 24 10.89 26.08 -10.82
N THR A 25 9.87 26.74 -10.29
CA THR A 25 9.90 27.42 -8.97
C THR A 25 8.82 26.92 -8.02
N ASN A 26 7.84 26.19 -8.53
CA ASN A 26 6.71 25.67 -7.78
C ASN A 26 6.26 24.30 -8.32
N PHE A 27 5.39 23.63 -7.55
CA PHE A 27 4.88 22.30 -7.87
C PHE A 27 4.19 22.23 -9.24
N GLU A 28 3.38 23.22 -9.60
CA GLU A 28 2.62 23.22 -10.85
C GLU A 28 3.52 23.36 -12.08
N GLU A 29 4.53 24.22 -12.01
CA GLU A 29 5.55 24.33 -13.05
C GLU A 29 6.29 23.00 -13.23
N TRP A 30 6.81 22.43 -12.14
CA TRP A 30 7.48 21.14 -12.18
C TRP A 30 6.58 20.04 -12.75
N PHE A 31 5.34 19.93 -12.27
CA PHE A 31 4.41 18.90 -12.70
C PHE A 31 4.07 19.03 -14.18
N ASN A 32 3.90 20.26 -14.68
CA ASN A 32 3.69 20.52 -16.10
C ASN A 32 4.90 20.12 -16.95
N LEU A 33 6.14 20.35 -16.49
CA LEU A 33 7.34 19.89 -17.20
C LEU A 33 7.36 18.37 -17.32
N VAL A 34 7.14 17.66 -16.20
CA VAL A 34 7.13 16.19 -16.17
C VAL A 34 6.00 15.63 -17.04
N LYS A 35 4.78 16.17 -16.91
CA LYS A 35 3.61 15.74 -17.68
C LYS A 35 3.81 15.89 -19.19
N ASN A 36 4.49 16.95 -19.61
CA ASN A 36 4.82 17.21 -21.01
C ASN A 36 6.13 16.56 -21.47
N LYS A 37 6.77 15.74 -20.64
CA LYS A 37 8.04 15.06 -20.93
C LYS A 37 9.16 16.02 -21.35
N GLN A 38 9.18 17.21 -20.74
CA GLN A 38 10.27 18.17 -20.90
C GLN A 38 11.48 17.73 -20.08
N ASP A 39 12.64 18.29 -20.39
CA ASP A 39 13.87 18.01 -19.64
C ASP A 39 13.78 18.64 -18.25
N VAL A 40 13.65 17.81 -17.22
CA VAL A 40 13.47 18.22 -15.82
C VAL A 40 14.00 17.15 -14.90
N TYR A 41 14.68 17.56 -13.82
CA TYR A 41 15.18 16.69 -12.78
C TYR A 41 14.87 17.28 -11.39
N PRO A 42 14.39 16.46 -10.43
CA PRO A 42 14.00 15.06 -10.60
C PRO A 42 12.64 14.94 -11.32
N PHE A 43 12.45 13.91 -12.15
CA PHE A 43 11.19 13.69 -12.88
C PHE A 43 10.32 12.54 -12.34
N CYS A 44 10.90 11.64 -11.52
CA CYS A 44 10.23 10.45 -11.01
C CYS A 44 9.88 10.51 -9.51
N LYS A 45 10.07 11.67 -8.86
CA LYS A 45 9.59 12.00 -7.51
C LYS A 45 9.16 13.46 -7.45
N ILE A 46 8.26 13.81 -6.54
CA ILE A 46 8.02 15.21 -6.17
C ILE A 46 9.32 15.76 -5.54
N PRO A 47 9.88 16.88 -6.05
CA PRO A 47 11.25 17.28 -5.73
C PRO A 47 11.49 17.62 -4.26
N TYR A 48 10.55 18.34 -3.65
CA TYR A 48 10.66 18.88 -2.29
C TYR A 48 9.61 18.28 -1.37
N ILE A 49 10.03 18.00 -0.14
CA ILE A 49 9.15 17.39 0.87
C ILE A 49 7.96 18.29 1.21
N ASP A 50 8.14 19.60 1.25
CA ASP A 50 7.06 20.55 1.55
C ASP A 50 5.97 20.51 0.48
N TRP A 51 6.35 20.40 -0.80
CA TRP A 51 5.39 20.26 -1.90
C TRP A 51 4.62 18.95 -1.80
N PHE A 52 5.30 17.86 -1.43
CA PHE A 52 4.66 16.58 -1.20
C PHE A 52 3.70 16.63 -0.02
N ASN A 53 4.09 17.23 1.12
CA ASN A 53 3.25 17.38 2.30
C ASN A 53 2.00 18.23 1.98
N MET A 54 2.17 19.39 1.32
CA MET A 54 1.06 20.21 0.87
C MET A 54 0.12 19.47 -0.09
N TYR A 55 0.69 18.65 -0.99
CA TYR A 55 -0.10 17.82 -1.90
C TYR A 55 -0.93 16.77 -1.13
N ILE A 56 -0.36 16.13 -0.11
CA ILE A 56 -1.07 15.17 0.75
C ILE A 56 -2.15 15.87 1.58
N GLU A 57 -1.87 17.04 2.16
CA GLU A 57 -2.84 17.81 2.95
C GLU A 57 -4.07 18.23 2.12
N THR A 58 -3.87 18.57 0.85
CA THR A 58 -4.95 18.99 -0.07
C THR A 58 -5.53 17.83 -0.88
N ILE A 59 -5.06 16.60 -0.67
CA ILE A 59 -5.36 15.46 -1.56
C ILE A 59 -6.85 15.10 -1.62
N GLU A 60 -7.60 15.38 -0.55
CA GLU A 60 -9.03 15.11 -0.48
C GLU A 60 -9.81 15.91 -1.53
N GLU A 61 -9.42 17.15 -1.77
CA GLU A 61 -10.04 18.09 -2.71
C GLU A 61 -9.71 17.76 -4.17
N LEU A 62 -8.59 17.07 -4.41
CA LEU A 62 -8.15 16.73 -5.77
C LEU A 62 -9.08 15.71 -6.44
N THR A 63 -9.26 15.83 -7.75
CA THR A 63 -10.02 14.82 -8.51
C THR A 63 -9.23 13.52 -8.61
N ILE A 64 -9.93 12.38 -8.71
CA ILE A 64 -9.29 11.07 -8.93
C ILE A 64 -8.39 11.11 -10.17
N GLU A 65 -8.81 11.77 -11.25
CA GLU A 65 -8.03 11.81 -12.49
C GLU A 65 -6.76 12.66 -12.37
N SER A 66 -6.82 13.78 -11.64
CA SER A 66 -5.62 14.57 -11.34
C SER A 66 -4.57 13.75 -10.56
N VAL A 67 -5.02 13.01 -9.53
CA VAL A 67 -4.14 12.12 -8.76
C VAL A 67 -3.55 11.02 -9.65
N LYS A 68 -4.36 10.42 -10.53
CA LYS A 68 -3.90 9.41 -11.49
C LYS A 68 -2.86 9.96 -12.47
N ASP A 69 -3.03 11.19 -12.94
CA ASP A 69 -2.05 11.84 -13.84
C ASP A 69 -0.68 11.98 -13.18
N LEU A 70 -0.63 12.41 -11.91
CA LEU A 70 0.62 12.47 -11.15
C LEU A 70 1.24 11.08 -10.99
N LEU A 71 0.46 10.08 -10.59
CA LEU A 71 0.94 8.70 -10.46
C LEU A 71 1.51 8.16 -11.79
N ARG A 72 0.86 8.46 -12.93
CA ARG A 72 1.36 8.06 -14.26
C ARG A 72 2.73 8.67 -14.57
N CYS A 73 2.94 9.92 -14.18
CA CYS A 73 4.21 10.63 -14.36
C CYS A 73 5.31 9.99 -13.50
N LEU A 74 5.08 9.85 -12.21
CA LEU A 74 6.06 9.32 -11.24
C LEU A 74 6.44 7.86 -11.51
N LEU A 75 5.48 7.05 -12.00
CA LEU A 75 5.66 5.62 -12.26
C LEU A 75 6.09 5.30 -13.71
N TRP A 76 6.31 6.31 -14.55
CA TRP A 76 6.75 6.13 -15.94
C TRP A 76 8.07 5.34 -16.02
N PRO A 77 8.28 4.48 -17.04
CA PRO A 77 9.57 3.82 -17.27
C PRO A 77 10.62 4.82 -17.72
N PHE A 78 11.89 4.62 -17.37
CA PHE A 78 12.94 5.54 -17.78
C PHE A 78 14.32 4.89 -17.89
N ILE A 79 15.21 5.63 -18.54
CA ILE A 79 16.65 5.38 -18.63
C ILE A 79 17.35 6.72 -18.45
N ARG A 80 18.35 6.78 -17.57
CA ARG A 80 19.17 7.98 -17.39
C ARG A 80 20.49 7.81 -18.12
N LYS A 81 21.16 8.93 -18.41
CA LYS A 81 22.51 8.90 -18.97
C LYS A 81 23.47 8.04 -18.14
N ILE A 82 23.42 8.14 -16.81
CA ILE A 82 24.25 7.32 -15.92
C ILE A 82 23.95 5.82 -16.04
N ASP A 83 22.71 5.45 -16.36
CA ASP A 83 22.33 4.06 -16.56
C ASP A 83 22.97 3.54 -17.87
N THR A 84 22.92 4.34 -18.94
CA THR A 84 23.60 4.05 -20.22
C THR A 84 25.11 3.94 -20.06
N ASP A 85 25.73 4.88 -19.34
CA ASP A 85 27.18 4.87 -19.10
C ASP A 85 27.60 3.62 -18.32
N LYS A 86 26.86 3.28 -17.24
CA LYS A 86 27.08 2.05 -16.47
C LYS A 86 26.91 0.80 -17.33
N PHE A 87 25.88 0.74 -18.17
CA PHE A 87 25.66 -0.37 -19.08
C PHE A 87 26.80 -0.54 -20.07
N ASN A 88 27.26 0.54 -20.72
CA ASN A 88 28.35 0.49 -21.69
C ASN A 88 29.66 -0.02 -21.05
N ILE A 89 29.99 0.48 -19.86
CA ILE A 89 31.15 0.01 -19.09
C ILE A 89 31.00 -1.49 -18.79
N MET A 90 29.85 -1.90 -18.25
CA MET A 90 29.60 -3.30 -17.89
C MET A 90 29.63 -4.23 -19.09
N TYR A 91 29.01 -3.83 -20.20
CA TYR A 91 28.99 -4.56 -21.46
C TYR A 91 30.40 -4.74 -22.03
N SER A 92 31.23 -3.70 -21.97
CA SER A 92 32.63 -3.77 -22.41
C SER A 92 33.44 -4.80 -21.60
N ILE A 93 33.24 -4.88 -20.29
CA ILE A 93 33.90 -5.85 -19.39
C ILE A 93 33.43 -7.27 -19.69
N ILE A 94 32.14 -7.43 -19.96
CA ILE A 94 31.48 -8.72 -20.18
C ILE A 94 31.72 -9.29 -21.58
N SER A 95 32.15 -8.46 -22.54
CA SER A 95 32.50 -8.90 -23.88
C SER A 95 33.47 -10.08 -23.86
N ALA A 96 33.28 -11.05 -24.76
CA ALA A 96 34.00 -12.34 -24.74
C ALA A 96 35.53 -12.17 -24.76
N GLU A 97 36.02 -11.08 -25.36
CA GLU A 97 37.44 -10.77 -25.44
C GLU A 97 38.04 -10.32 -24.09
N ASN A 98 37.31 -9.52 -23.31
CA ASN A 98 37.76 -9.04 -22.00
C ASN A 98 37.51 -10.07 -20.89
N TYR A 99 36.43 -10.84 -21.00
CA TYR A 99 36.00 -11.81 -20.00
C TYR A 99 37.05 -12.91 -19.72
N LYS A 100 37.90 -13.25 -20.71
CA LYS A 100 38.95 -14.27 -20.57
C LYS A 100 40.10 -13.86 -19.65
N TYR A 101 40.30 -12.55 -19.43
CA TYR A 101 41.36 -12.00 -18.57
C TYR A 101 40.90 -11.75 -17.13
N ILE A 102 39.64 -12.03 -16.82
CA ILE A 102 39.05 -11.80 -15.50
C ILE A 102 39.28 -13.02 -14.60
N ASP A 103 39.67 -12.79 -13.35
CA ASP A 103 39.85 -13.86 -12.36
C ASP A 103 38.50 -14.49 -11.93
N ASP A 104 38.55 -15.68 -11.36
CA ASP A 104 37.33 -16.45 -11.06
C ASP A 104 36.44 -15.83 -9.98
N ASN A 105 37.00 -15.05 -9.04
CA ASN A 105 36.19 -14.34 -8.05
C ASN A 105 35.45 -13.16 -8.70
N SER A 106 36.14 -12.40 -9.54
CA SER A 106 35.53 -11.32 -10.32
C SER A 106 34.47 -11.86 -11.30
N LYS A 107 34.69 -13.03 -11.92
CA LYS A 107 33.67 -13.69 -12.77
C LYS A 107 32.40 -14.04 -11.99
N LYS A 108 32.50 -14.54 -10.76
CA LYS A 108 31.33 -14.82 -9.90
C LYS A 108 30.56 -13.55 -9.58
N TYR A 109 31.25 -12.45 -9.31
CA TYR A 109 30.64 -11.15 -9.06
C TYR A 109 29.94 -10.61 -10.31
N ILE A 110 30.60 -10.67 -11.47
CA ILE A 110 30.03 -10.28 -12.76
C ILE A 110 28.81 -11.12 -13.12
N GLN A 111 28.81 -12.42 -12.82
CA GLN A 111 27.65 -13.27 -13.10
C GLN A 111 26.42 -12.81 -12.32
N LYS A 112 26.57 -12.46 -11.04
CA LYS A 112 25.46 -11.89 -10.25
C LYS A 112 24.96 -10.56 -10.82
N ILE A 113 25.86 -9.76 -11.39
CA ILE A 113 25.48 -8.50 -12.04
C ILE A 113 24.76 -8.77 -13.37
N LYS A 114 25.17 -9.77 -14.17
CA LYS A 114 24.47 -10.17 -15.40
C LYS A 114 23.04 -10.60 -15.14
N ASP A 115 22.77 -11.17 -13.97
CA ASP A 115 21.42 -11.57 -13.57
C ASP A 115 20.54 -10.36 -13.20
N ASN A 116 21.07 -9.13 -13.24
CA ASN A 116 20.31 -7.89 -13.05
C ASN A 116 19.46 -7.58 -14.28
N GLU A 117 18.15 -7.53 -14.08
CA GLU A 117 17.19 -7.34 -15.16
C GLU A 117 17.31 -5.96 -15.85
N SER A 118 17.84 -4.94 -15.19
CA SER A 118 18.10 -3.65 -15.84
C SER A 118 19.10 -3.78 -17.00
N LEU A 119 20.13 -4.63 -16.86
CA LEU A 119 21.10 -4.86 -17.94
C LEU A 119 20.49 -5.68 -19.09
N ASN A 120 19.71 -6.71 -18.78
CA ASN A 120 19.00 -7.50 -19.80
C ASN A 120 18.05 -6.63 -20.63
N ARG A 121 17.27 -5.76 -19.97
CA ARG A 121 16.37 -4.80 -20.64
C ARG A 121 17.14 -3.86 -21.55
N MET A 122 18.23 -3.26 -21.06
CA MET A 122 19.03 -2.32 -21.84
C MET A 122 19.73 -2.98 -23.04
N GLN A 123 20.17 -4.24 -22.90
CA GLN A 123 20.71 -5.01 -24.03
C GLN A 123 19.67 -5.26 -25.12
N ALA A 124 18.39 -5.37 -24.74
CA ALA A 124 17.27 -5.49 -25.66
C ALA A 124 16.69 -4.13 -26.07
N GLU A 125 17.43 -3.03 -25.89
CA GLU A 125 17.04 -1.65 -26.26
C GLU A 125 15.77 -1.14 -25.56
N PHE A 126 15.48 -1.65 -24.36
CA PHE A 126 14.40 -1.16 -23.49
C PHE A 126 14.89 -0.20 -22.39
N TYR A 127 13.95 0.42 -21.68
CA TYR A 127 14.22 1.23 -20.50
C TYR A 127 14.93 0.43 -19.41
N ALA A 128 15.89 1.07 -18.72
CA ALA A 128 16.61 0.44 -17.61
C ALA A 128 15.65 0.06 -16.46
N TRP A 129 14.69 0.93 -16.19
CA TRP A 129 13.74 0.81 -15.09
C TRP A 129 12.30 0.67 -15.59
N GLU A 130 11.61 -0.33 -15.06
CA GLU A 130 10.28 -0.74 -15.49
C GLU A 130 9.21 0.32 -15.17
N GLY A 131 8.24 0.45 -16.06
CA GLY A 131 7.08 1.32 -15.87
C GLY A 131 6.04 0.64 -15.01
N LEU A 132 5.62 1.28 -13.91
CA LEU A 132 4.61 0.73 -13.00
C LEU A 132 3.25 1.39 -13.22
N THR A 133 3.06 2.11 -14.33
CA THR A 133 1.84 2.86 -14.64
C THR A 133 0.59 1.97 -14.73
N TRP A 134 0.76 0.67 -14.96
CA TRP A 134 -0.34 -0.30 -14.97
C TRP A 134 -1.10 -0.36 -13.63
N VAL A 135 -0.45 -0.07 -12.50
CA VAL A 135 -1.12 -0.05 -11.18
C VAL A 135 -2.19 1.04 -11.10
N VAL A 136 -2.09 2.08 -11.91
CA VAL A 136 -3.09 3.16 -12.01
C VAL A 136 -4.44 2.61 -12.52
N GLY A 137 -4.41 1.54 -13.31
CA GLY A 137 -5.60 0.84 -13.79
C GLY A 137 -6.40 0.13 -12.69
N LEU A 138 -5.77 -0.16 -11.55
CA LEU A 138 -6.43 -0.72 -10.37
C LEU A 138 -7.24 0.33 -9.61
N LEU A 139 -6.92 1.61 -9.77
CA LEU A 139 -7.56 2.68 -9.01
C LEU A 139 -8.89 3.12 -9.66
N PRO A 140 -9.94 3.42 -8.88
CA PRO A 140 -9.98 3.46 -7.42
C PRO A 140 -10.49 2.15 -6.77
N ASN A 141 -10.65 1.08 -7.55
CA ASN A 141 -11.38 -0.13 -7.14
C ASN A 141 -10.54 -1.10 -6.31
N ASP A 142 -9.25 -1.21 -6.59
CA ASP A 142 -8.32 -2.13 -5.94
C ASP A 142 -7.05 -1.40 -5.43
N PRO A 143 -7.20 -0.35 -4.60
CA PRO A 143 -6.07 0.50 -4.20
C PRO A 143 -5.02 -0.26 -3.38
N TYR A 144 -5.43 -1.22 -2.56
CA TYR A 144 -4.49 -2.03 -1.80
C TYR A 144 -3.63 -2.92 -2.70
N LYS A 145 -4.20 -3.51 -3.77
CA LYS A 145 -3.42 -4.28 -4.75
C LYS A 145 -2.41 -3.41 -5.49
N ALA A 146 -2.77 -2.15 -5.79
CA ALA A 146 -1.82 -1.20 -6.38
C ALA A 146 -0.63 -0.95 -5.45
N ILE A 147 -0.87 -0.73 -4.15
CA ILE A 147 0.19 -0.55 -3.15
C ILE A 147 1.05 -1.81 -3.02
N GLU A 148 0.44 -2.99 -2.95
CA GLU A 148 1.19 -4.25 -2.82
C GLU A 148 2.08 -4.50 -4.05
N ALA A 149 1.61 -4.19 -5.25
CA ALA A 149 2.42 -4.28 -6.46
C ALA A 149 3.64 -3.34 -6.41
N LEU A 150 3.45 -2.09 -5.98
CA LEU A 150 4.54 -1.12 -5.82
C LEU A 150 5.55 -1.55 -4.75
N LYS A 151 5.08 -2.03 -3.60
CA LYS A 151 5.94 -2.55 -2.52
C LYS A 151 6.74 -3.77 -2.95
N LEU A 152 6.13 -4.68 -3.72
CA LEU A 152 6.80 -5.87 -4.20
C LEU A 152 7.95 -5.50 -5.16
N TYR A 153 7.70 -4.56 -6.07
CA TYR A 153 8.74 -4.04 -6.95
C TYR A 153 9.87 -3.34 -6.19
N LEU A 154 9.54 -2.49 -5.20
CA LEU A 154 10.56 -1.90 -4.34
C LEU A 154 11.39 -2.98 -3.67
N LYS A 155 10.75 -3.98 -3.05
CA LYS A 155 11.46 -5.05 -2.36
C LYS A 155 12.37 -5.88 -3.27
N SER A 156 11.99 -6.09 -4.54
CA SER A 156 12.81 -6.86 -5.48
C SER A 156 14.01 -6.06 -6.00
N GLU A 157 13.86 -4.76 -6.22
CA GLU A 157 14.87 -3.94 -6.91
C GLU A 157 15.61 -2.93 -6.01
N VAL A 158 15.25 -2.79 -4.72
CA VAL A 158 15.76 -1.71 -3.83
C VAL A 158 17.30 -1.60 -3.81
N ALA A 159 18.02 -2.70 -3.94
CA ALA A 159 19.49 -2.71 -3.89
C ALA A 159 20.16 -2.00 -5.08
N ILE A 160 19.41 -1.76 -6.16
CA ILE A 160 19.94 -1.20 -7.42
C ILE A 160 19.15 0.00 -7.93
N LEU A 161 17.92 0.21 -7.44
CA LEU A 161 17.08 1.31 -7.87
C LEU A 161 17.74 2.66 -7.59
N PRO A 162 17.53 3.66 -8.47
CA PRO A 162 17.88 5.04 -8.16
C PRO A 162 17.12 5.54 -6.95
N ASP A 163 17.78 6.31 -6.08
CA ASP A 163 17.16 6.92 -4.88
C ASP A 163 15.88 7.69 -5.24
N ASP A 164 15.89 8.48 -6.32
CA ASP A 164 14.71 9.20 -6.78
C ASP A 164 13.54 8.27 -7.13
N ARG A 165 13.81 7.09 -7.69
CA ARG A 165 12.77 6.12 -8.01
C ARG A 165 12.27 5.41 -6.74
N ILE A 166 13.14 5.15 -5.77
CA ILE A 166 12.74 4.61 -4.47
C ILE A 166 11.77 5.59 -3.79
N ILE A 167 12.21 6.84 -3.62
CA ILE A 167 11.41 7.92 -3.02
C ILE A 167 10.13 8.15 -3.82
N GLY A 168 10.21 8.16 -5.14
CA GLY A 168 9.06 8.35 -6.03
C GLY A 168 7.97 7.30 -5.87
N ILE A 169 8.37 6.02 -5.77
CA ILE A 169 7.40 4.93 -5.52
C ILE A 169 6.84 5.02 -4.09
N GLU A 170 7.66 5.36 -3.09
CA GLU A 170 7.19 5.58 -1.72
C GLU A 170 6.17 6.72 -1.63
N GLN A 171 6.41 7.83 -2.33
CA GLN A 171 5.46 8.93 -2.47
C GLN A 171 4.18 8.45 -3.18
N CYS A 172 4.27 7.64 -4.24
CA CYS A 172 3.09 7.07 -4.90
C CYS A 172 2.28 6.18 -3.95
N ILE A 173 2.92 5.36 -3.12
CA ILE A 173 2.25 4.54 -2.10
C ILE A 173 1.49 5.42 -1.12
N GLN A 174 2.13 6.49 -0.62
CA GLN A 174 1.51 7.43 0.31
C GLN A 174 0.34 8.20 -0.32
N ILE A 175 0.48 8.66 -1.58
CA ILE A 175 -0.59 9.28 -2.35
C ILE A 175 -1.78 8.32 -2.48
N ILE A 176 -1.53 7.06 -2.82
CA ILE A 176 -2.60 6.07 -2.97
C ILE A 176 -3.27 5.78 -1.62
N LEU A 177 -2.48 5.63 -0.55
CA LEU A 177 -2.98 5.43 0.80
C LEU A 177 -3.89 6.58 1.23
N ALA A 178 -3.41 7.82 1.13
CA ALA A 178 -4.13 9.01 1.55
C ALA A 178 -5.42 9.18 0.73
N LYS A 179 -5.34 9.10 -0.61
CA LYS A 179 -6.50 9.38 -1.47
C LYS A 179 -7.56 8.28 -1.48
N PHE A 180 -7.13 7.01 -1.47
CA PHE A 180 -8.05 5.89 -1.77
C PHE A 180 -8.32 4.97 -0.59
N ILE A 181 -7.55 5.04 0.50
CA ILE A 181 -7.68 4.14 1.65
C ILE A 181 -8.04 4.88 2.94
N GLN A 182 -7.27 5.92 3.28
CA GLN A 182 -7.45 6.71 4.51
C GLN A 182 -8.59 7.72 4.40
N PHE A 183 -9.08 7.97 3.18
CA PHE A 183 -10.21 8.87 2.94
C PHE A 183 -11.43 8.49 3.79
N GLU A 184 -11.82 9.40 4.68
CA GLU A 184 -12.91 9.14 5.61
C GLU A 184 -14.26 9.22 4.87
N ARG A 185 -15.06 8.15 4.97
CA ARG A 185 -16.44 8.17 4.49
C ARG A 185 -17.38 8.55 5.64
N PRO A 186 -18.56 9.14 5.35
CA PRO A 186 -19.55 9.39 6.38
C PRO A 186 -20.10 8.09 6.99
N VAL A 187 -19.95 7.92 8.31
CA VAL A 187 -20.41 6.74 9.08
C VAL A 187 -21.91 6.46 8.90
N GLN A 188 -22.67 7.49 8.59
CA GLN A 188 -24.11 7.45 8.45
C GLN A 188 -24.57 6.45 7.38
N GLU A 189 -23.81 6.26 6.29
CA GLU A 189 -24.19 5.29 5.26
C GLU A 189 -24.12 3.85 5.77
N LEU A 190 -23.12 3.55 6.60
CA LEU A 190 -22.96 2.24 7.20
C LEU A 190 -23.99 2.01 8.32
N LEU A 191 -24.32 3.03 9.10
CA LEU A 191 -25.35 2.95 10.16
C LEU A 191 -26.79 2.84 9.62
N LYS A 192 -27.03 3.11 8.34
CA LYS A 192 -28.34 2.87 7.68
C LYS A 192 -28.60 1.38 7.39
N LEU A 193 -27.56 0.54 7.44
CA LEU A 193 -27.70 -0.90 7.23
C LEU A 193 -28.49 -1.56 8.37
N LYS A 194 -29.13 -2.68 8.05
CA LYS A 194 -29.59 -3.64 9.07
C LYS A 194 -28.39 -4.44 9.59
N PRO A 195 -28.43 -4.97 10.83
CA PRO A 195 -27.34 -5.80 11.37
C PRO A 195 -26.91 -6.92 10.42
N ARG A 196 -27.87 -7.65 9.85
CA ARG A 196 -27.60 -8.72 8.88
C ARG A 196 -26.98 -8.24 7.56
N GLU A 197 -27.28 -7.01 7.13
CA GLU A 197 -26.65 -6.43 5.94
C GLU A 197 -25.21 -6.02 6.24
N PHE A 198 -24.94 -5.51 7.45
CA PHE A 198 -23.58 -5.24 7.90
C PHE A 198 -22.74 -6.52 7.99
N GLU A 199 -23.27 -7.61 8.54
CA GLU A 199 -22.60 -8.92 8.52
C GLU A 199 -22.27 -9.38 7.08
N ARG A 200 -23.17 -9.16 6.12
CA ARG A 200 -22.91 -9.46 4.70
C ARG A 200 -21.80 -8.60 4.10
N LEU A 201 -21.75 -7.31 4.45
CA LEU A 201 -20.69 -6.41 4.02
C LEU A 201 -19.33 -6.89 4.54
N ILE A 202 -19.22 -7.21 5.83
CA ILE A 202 -17.98 -7.72 6.43
C ILE A 202 -17.61 -9.09 5.84
N ASN A 203 -18.60 -9.93 5.55
CA ASN A 203 -18.38 -11.21 4.88
C ASN A 203 -17.78 -11.02 3.47
N GLU A 204 -18.27 -10.06 2.67
CA GLU A 204 -17.71 -9.75 1.36
C GLU A 204 -16.30 -9.13 1.48
N LEU A 205 -16.06 -8.29 2.49
CA LEU A 205 -14.72 -7.77 2.81
C LEU A 205 -13.72 -8.91 3.00
N TYR A 206 -14.02 -9.91 3.85
CA TYR A 206 -13.10 -11.03 4.08
C TYR A 206 -12.89 -11.91 2.85
N LYS A 207 -13.91 -12.09 2.00
CA LYS A 207 -13.73 -12.75 0.70
C LYS A 207 -12.73 -12.02 -0.18
N ASN A 208 -12.80 -10.68 -0.24
CA ASN A 208 -11.85 -9.87 -1.01
C ASN A 208 -10.44 -9.84 -0.39
N MET A 209 -10.33 -10.09 0.92
CA MET A 209 -9.06 -10.35 1.60
C MET A 209 -8.52 -11.78 1.35
N GLY A 210 -9.21 -12.61 0.56
CA GLY A 210 -8.77 -13.95 0.18
C GLY A 210 -9.27 -15.09 1.07
N TYR A 211 -10.15 -14.82 2.04
CA TYR A 211 -10.71 -15.85 2.91
C TYR A 211 -11.88 -16.59 2.25
N LYS A 212 -11.99 -17.90 2.52
CA LYS A 212 -13.21 -18.67 2.33
C LYS A 212 -14.13 -18.38 3.52
N THR A 213 -15.33 -17.85 3.27
CA THR A 213 -16.22 -17.42 4.36
C THR A 213 -17.55 -18.17 4.40
N ILE A 214 -18.08 -18.34 5.60
CA ILE A 214 -19.41 -18.87 5.88
C ILE A 214 -20.13 -17.87 6.79
N LEU A 215 -21.19 -17.26 6.28
CA LEU A 215 -22.09 -16.42 7.06
C LEU A 215 -23.03 -17.33 7.88
N THR A 216 -22.99 -17.23 9.21
CA THR A 216 -23.77 -18.09 10.12
C THR A 216 -25.25 -17.76 10.04
N LYS A 217 -26.13 -18.61 10.59
CA LYS A 217 -27.57 -18.34 10.63
C LYS A 217 -27.85 -17.16 11.56
N ALA A 218 -28.85 -16.34 11.23
CA ALA A 218 -29.23 -15.16 12.03
C ALA A 218 -29.83 -15.49 13.43
N THR A 219 -29.86 -16.76 13.82
CA THR A 219 -30.24 -17.22 15.15
C THR A 219 -29.06 -17.03 16.10
N ARG A 220 -29.33 -16.61 17.36
CA ARG A 220 -28.33 -16.30 18.41
C ARG A 220 -27.49 -17.50 18.90
N ASP A 221 -27.12 -18.43 18.03
CA ASP A 221 -26.38 -19.61 18.41
C ASP A 221 -24.88 -19.36 18.26
N GLY A 222 -24.18 -19.28 19.40
CA GLY A 222 -22.73 -19.34 19.45
C GLY A 222 -21.95 -18.04 19.22
N GLY A 223 -22.60 -16.86 19.25
CA GLY A 223 -21.91 -15.56 19.36
C GLY A 223 -20.87 -15.26 18.27
N LYS A 224 -21.13 -15.69 17.03
CA LYS A 224 -20.31 -15.43 15.85
C LYS A 224 -21.18 -15.27 14.61
N ASP A 225 -20.89 -14.27 13.80
CA ASP A 225 -21.66 -13.97 12.59
C ASP A 225 -21.01 -14.57 11.33
N ILE A 226 -19.68 -14.65 11.29
CA ILE A 226 -18.94 -15.17 10.13
C ILE A 226 -17.82 -16.10 10.60
N ILE A 227 -17.65 -17.20 9.88
CA ILE A 227 -16.48 -18.08 9.97
C ILE A 227 -15.64 -17.83 8.72
N ALA A 228 -14.35 -17.52 8.88
CA ALA A 228 -13.45 -17.26 7.78
C ALA A 228 -12.21 -18.16 7.87
N ASP A 229 -11.88 -18.83 6.77
CA ASP A 229 -10.77 -19.77 6.66
C ASP A 229 -9.81 -19.31 5.55
N ILE A 230 -8.50 -19.37 5.79
CA ILE A 230 -7.48 -19.13 4.76
C ILE A 230 -6.35 -20.15 4.88
N ASP A 231 -5.89 -20.63 3.73
CA ASP A 231 -4.76 -21.55 3.62
C ASP A 231 -3.48 -20.70 3.46
N LYS A 232 -2.52 -20.84 4.38
CA LYS A 232 -1.21 -20.17 4.33
C LYS A 232 -0.09 -21.19 4.12
N VAL A 233 1.10 -20.69 3.77
CA VAL A 233 2.29 -21.53 3.55
C VAL A 233 2.66 -22.34 4.79
N ASP A 234 2.46 -21.78 5.98
CA ASP A 234 2.78 -22.36 7.28
C ASP A 234 1.59 -23.07 7.97
N GLY A 235 0.42 -23.11 7.33
CA GLY A 235 -0.76 -23.83 7.83
C GLY A 235 -2.09 -23.12 7.57
N ASN A 236 -3.16 -23.67 8.13
CA ASN A 236 -4.52 -23.14 7.96
C ASN A 236 -4.88 -22.22 9.12
N GLU A 237 -5.43 -21.04 8.82
CA GLU A 237 -5.97 -20.11 9.81
C GLU A 237 -7.50 -20.08 9.71
N ARG A 238 -8.16 -20.34 10.85
CA ARG A 238 -9.59 -20.14 11.05
C ARG A 238 -9.84 -18.94 11.96
N LEU A 239 -10.76 -18.09 11.55
CA LEU A 239 -11.21 -16.90 12.26
C LEU A 239 -12.70 -16.97 12.53
N TYR A 240 -13.10 -16.50 13.70
CA TYR A 240 -14.48 -16.11 13.96
C TYR A 240 -14.61 -14.60 13.95
N ILE A 241 -15.70 -14.11 13.39
CA ILE A 241 -15.98 -12.68 13.27
C ILE A 241 -17.36 -12.38 13.85
N GLU A 242 -17.43 -11.36 14.68
CA GLU A 242 -18.66 -10.83 15.28
C GLU A 242 -18.86 -9.38 14.83
N CYS A 243 -20.08 -9.04 14.44
CA CYS A 243 -20.46 -7.74 13.89
C CYS A 243 -21.41 -7.01 14.86
N LYS A 244 -20.93 -5.93 15.47
CA LYS A 244 -21.69 -5.05 16.36
C LYS A 244 -22.00 -3.72 15.68
N LEU A 245 -23.11 -3.68 14.96
CA LEU A 245 -23.65 -2.45 14.37
C LEU A 245 -24.34 -1.59 15.45
N TYR A 246 -23.53 -0.83 16.18
CA TYR A 246 -23.96 0.07 17.25
C TYR A 246 -23.94 1.52 16.77
N ASN A 247 -24.95 2.29 17.16
CA ASN A 247 -25.01 3.74 16.89
C ASN A 247 -24.38 4.52 18.07
N LYS A 248 -25.05 4.55 19.23
CA LYS A 248 -24.57 5.25 20.45
C LYS A 248 -24.19 4.30 21.59
N SER A 249 -24.27 3.00 21.36
CA SER A 249 -23.97 1.97 22.36
C SER A 249 -22.47 1.70 22.45
N LYS A 250 -22.04 1.24 23.62
CA LYS A 250 -20.65 0.89 23.91
C LYS A 250 -20.45 -0.62 23.85
N LEU A 251 -19.35 -1.07 23.25
CA LEU A 251 -18.88 -2.44 23.39
C LEU A 251 -18.35 -2.69 24.81
N THR A 252 -18.85 -3.73 25.47
CA THR A 252 -18.48 -4.03 26.87
C THR A 252 -17.48 -5.16 26.96
N ARG A 253 -16.71 -5.22 28.08
CA ARG A 253 -15.83 -6.36 28.39
C ARG A 253 -16.60 -7.69 28.43
N ARG A 254 -17.88 -7.66 28.81
CA ARG A 254 -18.73 -8.84 28.86
C ARG A 254 -18.97 -9.39 27.45
N ASP A 255 -19.25 -8.52 26.48
CA ASP A 255 -19.44 -8.92 25.07
C ASP A 255 -18.18 -9.62 24.54
N VAL A 256 -17.01 -9.02 24.76
CA VAL A 256 -15.72 -9.59 24.36
C VAL A 256 -15.45 -10.90 25.09
N GLY A 257 -15.73 -10.98 26.40
CA GLY A 257 -15.54 -12.21 27.18
C GLY A 257 -16.38 -13.40 26.70
N TYR A 258 -17.64 -13.16 26.31
CA TYR A 258 -18.46 -14.22 25.70
C TYR A 258 -17.89 -14.70 24.37
N PHE A 259 -17.36 -13.78 23.55
CA PHE A 259 -16.75 -14.12 22.28
C PHE A 259 -15.45 -14.91 22.47
N VAL A 260 -14.60 -14.50 23.41
CA VAL A 260 -13.38 -15.21 23.80
C VAL A 260 -13.67 -16.65 24.23
N ASN A 261 -14.72 -16.87 25.04
CA ASN A 261 -15.11 -18.22 25.45
C ASN A 261 -15.53 -19.08 24.26
N THR A 262 -16.21 -18.51 23.27
CA THR A 262 -16.57 -19.20 22.03
C THR A 262 -15.32 -19.64 21.26
N ILE A 263 -14.36 -18.73 21.07
CA ILE A 263 -13.10 -19.01 20.36
C ILE A 263 -12.32 -20.13 21.06
N LEU A 264 -12.28 -20.10 22.40
CA LEU A 264 -11.62 -21.13 23.21
C LEU A 264 -12.27 -22.51 23.07
N ASN A 265 -13.60 -22.56 23.22
CA ASN A 265 -14.35 -23.81 23.16
C ASN A 265 -14.22 -24.49 21.79
N ASP A 266 -14.27 -23.68 20.73
CA ASP A 266 -14.20 -24.15 19.35
C ASP A 266 -12.75 -24.27 18.84
N LYS A 267 -11.74 -23.94 19.67
CA LYS A 267 -10.30 -23.99 19.37
C LYS A 267 -9.92 -23.24 18.09
N VAL A 268 -10.48 -22.05 17.91
CA VAL A 268 -10.24 -21.17 16.75
C VAL A 268 -8.97 -20.35 16.96
N ASN A 269 -8.24 -20.05 15.88
CA ASN A 269 -6.94 -19.38 15.96
C ASN A 269 -7.05 -17.98 16.59
N ARG A 270 -7.99 -17.16 16.14
CA ARG A 270 -8.29 -15.83 16.71
C ARG A 270 -9.69 -15.34 16.33
N GLY A 271 -10.17 -14.31 17.01
CA GLY A 271 -11.43 -13.65 16.73
C GLY A 271 -11.26 -12.22 16.26
N VAL A 272 -12.25 -11.70 15.53
CA VAL A 272 -12.33 -10.30 15.16
C VAL A 272 -13.71 -9.74 15.48
N ILE A 273 -13.79 -8.60 16.14
CA ILE A 273 -15.04 -7.88 16.38
C ILE A 273 -15.03 -6.60 15.56
N PHE A 274 -16.02 -6.44 14.69
CA PHE A 274 -16.30 -5.20 13.98
C PHE A 274 -17.31 -4.40 14.80
N CYS A 275 -16.94 -3.22 15.31
CA CYS A 275 -17.82 -2.41 16.13
C CYS A 275 -17.89 -0.96 15.61
N THR A 276 -19.10 -0.51 15.30
CA THR A 276 -19.34 0.87 14.83
C THR A 276 -19.67 1.85 15.97
N GLY A 277 -19.92 1.33 17.17
CA GLY A 277 -20.15 2.13 18.37
C GLY A 277 -18.86 2.40 19.15
N TYR A 278 -19.00 2.98 20.34
CA TYR A 278 -17.86 3.36 21.17
C TYR A 278 -17.11 2.14 21.72
N VAL A 279 -15.80 2.12 21.52
CA VAL A 279 -14.86 1.14 22.10
C VAL A 279 -13.84 1.92 22.93
N SER A 280 -13.68 1.55 24.20
CA SER A 280 -12.61 2.12 25.04
C SER A 280 -11.34 1.28 24.93
N GLU A 281 -10.16 1.89 25.08
CA GLU A 281 -8.86 1.18 25.09
C GLU A 281 -8.83 -0.05 26.00
N LYS A 282 -9.36 0.06 27.23
CA LYS A 282 -9.47 -1.08 28.17
C LYS A 282 -10.27 -2.28 27.64
N VAL A 283 -11.19 -2.06 26.70
CA VAL A 283 -11.96 -3.12 26.03
C VAL A 283 -11.19 -3.64 24.82
N LYS A 284 -10.55 -2.74 24.06
CA LYS A 284 -9.68 -3.09 22.92
C LYS A 284 -8.52 -4.01 23.34
N ASP A 285 -7.91 -3.72 24.50
CA ASP A 285 -6.79 -4.48 25.07
C ASP A 285 -7.21 -5.64 25.98
N TYR A 286 -8.51 -5.95 26.05
CA TYR A 286 -9.01 -6.93 27.03
C TYR A 286 -8.47 -8.35 26.79
N ASP A 287 -8.30 -8.76 25.53
CA ASP A 287 -7.75 -10.07 25.18
C ASP A 287 -7.04 -10.05 23.83
N ARG A 288 -5.77 -10.47 23.79
CA ARG A 288 -4.94 -10.43 22.56
C ARG A 288 -5.40 -11.38 21.46
N ARG A 289 -6.27 -12.34 21.76
CA ARG A 289 -6.81 -13.28 20.76
C ARG A 289 -7.98 -12.68 19.98
N VAL A 290 -8.52 -11.54 20.43
CA VAL A 290 -9.63 -10.86 19.78
C VAL A 290 -9.15 -9.49 19.32
N GLN A 291 -9.11 -9.28 18.01
CA GLN A 291 -8.89 -7.96 17.44
C GLN A 291 -10.22 -7.22 17.38
N ILE A 292 -10.28 -6.01 17.91
CA ILE A 292 -11.48 -5.17 17.83
C ILE A 292 -11.18 -4.02 16.87
N LEU A 293 -12.04 -3.88 15.85
CA LEU A 293 -11.94 -2.87 14.81
C LEU A 293 -13.05 -1.83 15.01
N THR A 294 -12.64 -0.57 15.18
CA THR A 294 -13.53 0.59 15.28
C THR A 294 -14.01 1.05 13.92
N TYR A 295 -14.95 2.00 13.88
CA TYR A 295 -15.46 2.54 12.63
C TYR A 295 -14.35 3.01 11.67
N GLU A 296 -13.36 3.74 12.18
CA GLU A 296 -12.25 4.28 11.41
C GLU A 296 -11.43 3.16 10.75
N GLU A 297 -11.12 2.11 11.53
CA GLU A 297 -10.40 0.93 11.05
C GLU A 297 -11.22 0.12 10.03
N ILE A 298 -12.55 0.06 10.24
CA ILE A 298 -13.48 -0.56 9.30
C ILE A 298 -13.50 0.20 7.98
N ASN A 299 -13.59 1.53 8.00
CA ASN A 299 -13.57 2.37 6.80
C ASN A 299 -12.28 2.14 5.99
N ILE A 300 -11.13 2.11 6.66
CA ILE A 300 -9.83 1.81 6.04
C ILE A 300 -9.86 0.45 5.32
N LEU A 301 -10.33 -0.60 5.99
CA LEU A 301 -10.40 -1.94 5.39
C LEU A 301 -11.37 -2.02 4.22
N LEU A 302 -12.55 -1.39 4.34
CA LEU A 302 -13.53 -1.34 3.25
C LEU A 302 -12.96 -0.62 2.03
N ASN A 303 -12.34 0.55 2.22
CA ASN A 303 -11.69 1.28 1.14
C ASN A 303 -10.55 0.47 0.50
N ALA A 304 -9.73 -0.20 1.31
CA ALA A 304 -8.59 -0.99 0.85
C ALA A 304 -9.00 -2.17 -0.05
N TYR A 305 -10.03 -2.92 0.35
CA TYR A 305 -10.36 -4.21 -0.25
C TYR A 305 -11.65 -4.23 -1.07
N LEU A 306 -12.54 -3.24 -0.92
CA LEU A 306 -13.75 -3.07 -1.74
C LEU A 306 -13.67 -1.82 -2.64
N GLY A 307 -12.58 -1.07 -2.56
CA GLY A 307 -12.33 0.14 -3.34
C GLY A 307 -13.06 1.36 -2.81
N LEU A 308 -12.62 2.56 -3.23
CA LEU A 308 -13.13 3.83 -2.73
C LEU A 308 -14.66 4.00 -2.92
N ASN A 309 -15.25 3.35 -3.93
CA ASN A 309 -16.66 3.46 -4.30
C ASN A 309 -17.54 2.35 -3.69
N TRP A 310 -17.09 1.67 -2.63
CA TRP A 310 -17.87 0.62 -1.97
C TRP A 310 -19.20 1.15 -1.42
N VAL A 311 -19.25 2.42 -0.98
CA VAL A 311 -20.44 3.07 -0.43
C VAL A 311 -21.56 3.15 -1.48
N ASP A 312 -21.22 3.56 -2.71
CA ASP A 312 -22.18 3.66 -3.81
C ASP A 312 -22.73 2.28 -4.21
N ASN A 313 -21.90 1.25 -4.03
CA ASN A 313 -22.21 -0.14 -4.36
C ASN A 313 -22.77 -0.95 -3.18
N ILE A 314 -22.97 -0.33 -2.01
CA ILE A 314 -23.30 -1.03 -0.75
C ILE A 314 -24.56 -1.89 -0.88
N LYS A 315 -25.59 -1.38 -1.57
CA LYS A 315 -26.85 -2.10 -1.81
C LYS A 315 -26.67 -3.36 -2.63
N ASN A 316 -25.74 -3.35 -3.58
CA ASN A 316 -25.45 -4.51 -4.42
C ASN A 316 -24.64 -5.54 -3.62
N ILE A 317 -23.66 -5.08 -2.84
CA ILE A 317 -22.82 -5.93 -1.99
C ILE A 317 -23.70 -6.71 -0.99
N VAL A 318 -24.57 -6.04 -0.25
CA VAL A 318 -25.37 -6.68 0.81
C VAL A 318 -26.54 -7.52 0.28
N ARG A 319 -26.85 -7.44 -1.02
CA ARG A 319 -27.90 -8.23 -1.68
C ARG A 319 -27.38 -9.55 -2.26
N LYS A 320 -26.08 -9.67 -2.55
CA LYS A 320 -25.49 -10.93 -3.02
C LYS A 320 -25.82 -12.04 -2.00
N LYS A 321 -26.48 -13.10 -2.48
CA LYS A 321 -26.83 -14.27 -1.67
C LYS A 321 -25.61 -15.16 -1.44
#